data_AF-A0AAV3P2F3-F1
#
_entry.id   AF-A0AAV3P2F3-F1
#
_cell.length_a   1.000
_cell.length_b   1.000
_cell.length_c   1.000
_cell.angle_alpha   90.00
_cell.angle_beta   90.00
_cell.angle_gamma   90.00
#
_symmetry.space_group_name_H-M   'P 1'
#
loop_
_entity.id
_entity.type
_entity.pdbx_description
1 polymer ?
#
loop_
_entity_poly.entity_id
_entity_poly.type
_entity_poly.pdbx_seq_one_letter_code
_entity_poly.pdbx_strand_id
1 'polypeptide(L)'
;MEAKLILQFKTSLVKNQIHYKNNYRRQRTMMHAPRTIAVMLEPVNNQDLSSSSSSSSSSKNVYNDNWFDRAAINYLSTSVQATTGFKSTSSGYDGLVEAARAAHRVFDPAEQQQIVLQALETAFPSFILGFIRAVLPKSSKFTREYFASFTTVFFAWLVGPCEVRESEFEGRREKNVVYIKKCRFLEESNCVGMCTNLCKGPSQVFVKKSFGMPFYMVPNFEDMSCEMIYGQEPPQPTDDPAFSQPCYKLCKESKRHHQKCAT
;
A
#
# COMPACT_ATOMS: atom_id res chain seq x y z
N MET A 1 30.85 -33.14 3.54
CA MET A 1 30.24 -32.26 2.52
C MET A 1 29.54 -31.03 3.11
N GLU A 2 29.30 -30.94 4.42
CA GLU A 2 28.50 -29.85 5.01
C GLU A 2 29.25 -28.53 5.28
N ALA A 3 30.56 -28.57 5.57
CA ALA A 3 31.31 -27.35 5.90
C ALA A 3 31.37 -26.33 4.74
N LYS A 4 31.36 -26.80 3.47
CA LYS A 4 31.36 -25.93 2.29
C LYS A 4 30.02 -25.19 2.10
N LEU A 5 28.90 -25.82 2.44
CA LEU A 5 27.56 -25.22 2.30
C LEU A 5 27.36 -24.09 3.31
N ILE A 6 27.79 -24.29 4.56
CA ILE A 6 27.69 -23.29 5.64
C ILE A 6 28.57 -22.06 5.34
N LEU A 7 29.77 -22.27 4.78
CA LEU A 7 30.66 -21.19 4.34
C LEU A 7 30.07 -20.37 3.18
N GLN A 8 29.41 -21.03 2.21
CA GLN A 8 28.72 -20.34 1.13
C GLN A 8 27.50 -19.53 1.63
N PHE A 9 26.74 -20.07 2.58
CA PHE A 9 25.59 -19.36 3.15
C PHE A 9 26.01 -18.12 3.96
N LYS A 10 27.05 -18.26 4.80
CA LYS A 10 27.59 -17.13 5.57
C LYS A 10 28.18 -16.05 4.65
N THR A 11 28.89 -16.45 3.59
CA THR A 11 29.44 -15.47 2.62
C THR A 11 28.35 -14.77 1.82
N SER A 12 27.24 -15.44 1.48
CA SER A 12 26.08 -14.82 0.83
C SER A 12 25.36 -13.82 1.74
N LEU A 13 25.14 -14.16 3.01
CA LEU A 13 24.50 -13.27 4.00
C LEU A 13 25.36 -12.03 4.29
N VAL A 14 26.68 -12.20 4.40
CA VAL A 14 27.61 -11.07 4.61
C VAL A 14 27.68 -10.17 3.37
N LYS A 15 27.67 -10.74 2.15
CA LYS A 15 27.60 -9.96 0.91
C LYS A 15 26.29 -9.16 0.82
N ASN A 16 25.15 -9.76 1.19
CA ASN A 16 23.86 -9.07 1.22
C ASN A 16 23.81 -7.95 2.25
N GLN A 17 24.41 -8.13 3.44
CA GLN A 17 24.52 -7.07 4.46
C GLN A 17 25.45 -5.93 4.03
N ILE A 18 26.54 -6.23 3.34
CA ILE A 18 27.47 -5.20 2.83
C ILE A 18 26.81 -4.42 1.68
N HIS A 19 26.10 -5.11 0.78
CA HIS A 19 25.33 -4.48 -0.29
C HIS A 19 24.21 -3.58 0.28
N TYR A 20 23.52 -4.06 1.32
CA TYR A 20 22.50 -3.30 2.04
C TYR A 20 23.07 -2.03 2.72
N LYS A 21 24.19 -2.15 3.45
CA LYS A 21 24.86 -1.00 4.07
C LYS A 21 25.42 -0.02 3.04
N ASN A 22 25.94 -0.51 1.91
CA ASN A 22 26.46 0.36 0.86
C ASN A 22 25.34 1.11 0.14
N ASN A 23 24.19 0.48 -0.12
CA ASN A 23 23.01 1.16 -0.65
C ASN A 23 22.45 2.18 0.34
N TYR A 24 22.38 1.84 1.63
CA TYR A 24 21.99 2.78 2.69
C TYR A 24 22.93 4.00 2.75
N ARG A 25 24.25 3.78 2.64
CA ARG A 25 25.25 4.86 2.63
C ARG A 25 25.16 5.72 1.36
N ARG A 26 24.89 5.13 0.19
CA ARG A 26 24.70 5.82 -1.09
C ARG A 26 23.41 6.66 -1.11
N GLN A 27 22.32 6.15 -0.54
CA GLN A 27 21.08 6.91 -0.33
C GLN A 27 21.29 8.10 0.61
N ARG A 28 22.07 7.92 1.69
CA ARG A 28 22.40 9.01 2.62
C ARG A 28 23.22 10.12 1.95
N THR A 29 24.12 9.80 1.01
CA THR A 29 24.85 10.81 0.23
C THR A 29 23.97 11.50 -0.81
N MET A 30 22.98 10.81 -1.39
CA MET A 30 21.99 11.46 -2.27
C MET A 30 21.02 12.38 -1.52
N MET A 31 20.70 12.10 -0.24
CA MET A 31 19.90 13.01 0.61
C MET A 31 20.60 14.33 0.96
N HIS A 32 21.93 14.41 0.79
CA HIS A 32 22.74 15.62 1.02
C HIS A 32 23.11 16.38 -0.26
N ALA A 33 22.67 15.90 -1.44
CA ALA A 33 22.72 16.71 -2.66
C ALA A 33 21.65 17.81 -2.59
N PRO A 34 21.87 19.00 -3.19
CA PRO A 34 20.92 20.10 -3.11
C PRO A 34 19.53 19.63 -3.55
N ARG A 35 18.53 19.85 -2.67
CA ARG A 35 17.12 19.49 -2.89
C ARG A 35 16.59 20.18 -4.15
N THR A 36 16.60 19.49 -5.28
CA THR A 36 15.80 19.89 -6.44
C THR A 36 14.34 19.57 -6.13
N ILE A 37 13.57 20.59 -5.73
CA ILE A 37 12.13 20.49 -5.48
C ILE A 37 11.44 20.36 -6.84
N ALA A 38 10.95 19.17 -7.19
CA ALA A 38 10.12 18.99 -8.37
C ALA A 38 8.67 19.39 -8.03
N VAL A 39 8.27 20.59 -8.44
CA VAL A 39 6.86 21.03 -8.44
C VAL A 39 6.28 20.67 -9.79
N MET A 40 5.29 19.78 -9.83
CA MET A 40 4.55 19.47 -11.06
C MET A 40 3.47 20.54 -11.25
N LEU A 41 3.54 21.28 -12.34
CA LEU A 41 2.43 22.11 -12.83
C LEU A 41 1.66 21.31 -13.88
N GLU A 42 0.34 21.33 -13.82
CA GLU A 42 -0.51 20.73 -14.86
C GLU A 42 -0.34 21.46 -16.21
N PRO A 43 -0.37 20.76 -17.36
CA PRO A 43 -0.53 21.41 -18.65
C PRO A 43 -2.00 21.82 -18.84
N VAL A 44 -2.22 23.10 -19.13
CA VAL A 44 -3.52 23.63 -19.57
C VAL A 44 -3.87 23.00 -20.93
N ASN A 45 -4.99 22.30 -21.03
CA ASN A 45 -5.48 21.74 -22.29
C ASN A 45 -6.76 22.46 -22.73
N ASN A 46 -6.69 23.15 -23.87
CA ASN A 46 -7.82 23.82 -24.50
C ASN A 46 -8.55 22.88 -25.49
N GLN A 47 -9.84 22.70 -25.22
CA GLN A 47 -10.99 22.44 -26.12
C GLN A 47 -11.07 21.16 -26.99
N ASP A 48 -12.11 20.37 -26.66
CA ASP A 48 -13.23 19.93 -27.49
C ASP A 48 -13.00 19.30 -28.87
N LEU A 49 -13.25 17.98 -28.98
CA LEU A 49 -14.17 17.47 -30.02
C LEU A 49 -14.72 16.08 -29.66
N SER A 50 -16.03 15.96 -29.82
CA SER A 50 -16.92 14.80 -29.59
C SER A 50 -16.51 13.52 -30.32
N SER A 51 -16.46 12.40 -29.60
CA SER A 51 -16.71 11.07 -30.17
C SER A 51 -17.37 10.15 -29.15
N SER A 52 -18.63 9.85 -29.42
CA SER A 52 -19.51 8.96 -28.67
C SER A 52 -18.95 7.53 -28.72
N SER A 53 -18.62 6.97 -27.57
CA SER A 53 -18.50 5.51 -27.41
C SER A 53 -19.03 5.11 -26.04
N SER A 54 -20.14 4.36 -26.09
CA SER A 54 -20.85 3.78 -24.97
C SER A 54 -20.12 2.53 -24.46
N SER A 55 -19.62 2.56 -23.21
CA SER A 55 -19.55 1.37 -22.35
C SER A 55 -19.11 1.73 -20.92
N SER A 56 -20.04 1.53 -19.98
CA SER A 56 -19.94 1.48 -18.52
C SER A 56 -19.26 2.66 -17.81
N SER A 57 -20.02 3.74 -17.63
CA SER A 57 -19.79 4.68 -16.53
C SER A 57 -20.03 3.95 -15.20
N SER A 58 -18.97 3.37 -14.61
CA SER A 58 -18.95 3.15 -13.17
C SER A 58 -19.16 4.52 -12.54
N SER A 59 -20.34 4.78 -11.97
CA SER A 59 -20.57 5.97 -11.16
C SER A 59 -19.52 6.00 -10.05
N LYS A 60 -18.62 6.99 -10.10
CA LYS A 60 -17.68 7.22 -9.01
C LYS A 60 -18.48 7.48 -7.73
N ASN A 61 -18.14 6.79 -6.65
CA ASN A 61 -18.75 7.10 -5.37
C ASN A 61 -18.35 8.51 -4.92
N VAL A 62 -19.33 9.28 -4.43
CA VAL A 62 -19.05 10.54 -3.75
C VAL A 62 -18.78 10.22 -2.28
N TYR A 63 -17.54 10.42 -1.84
CA TYR A 63 -17.12 10.22 -0.46
C TYR A 63 -17.27 11.51 0.34
N ASN A 64 -18.09 11.48 1.39
CA ASN A 64 -18.32 12.62 2.27
C ASN A 64 -17.41 12.55 3.51
N ASP A 65 -16.18 13.06 3.37
CA ASP A 65 -15.19 13.05 4.45
C ASP A 65 -15.58 14.01 5.59
N ASN A 66 -15.71 13.47 6.81
CA ASN A 66 -15.92 14.27 8.01
C ASN A 66 -14.63 14.98 8.46
N TRP A 67 -14.68 15.74 9.56
CA TRP A 67 -13.51 16.51 10.02
C TRP A 67 -12.31 15.63 10.43
N PHE A 68 -12.56 14.45 11.02
CA PHE A 68 -11.54 13.47 11.39
C PHE A 68 -10.94 12.83 10.14
N ASP A 69 -11.78 12.42 9.19
CA ASP A 69 -11.33 11.84 7.91
C ASP A 69 -10.40 12.82 7.18
N ARG A 70 -10.78 14.11 7.10
CA ARG A 70 -9.94 15.16 6.49
C ARG A 70 -8.61 15.33 7.21
N ALA A 71 -8.60 15.31 8.54
CA ALA A 71 -7.36 15.40 9.32
C ALA A 71 -6.45 14.19 9.06
N ALA A 72 -7.00 12.97 9.05
CA ALA A 72 -6.26 11.74 8.80
C ALA A 72 -5.71 11.68 7.37
N ILE A 73 -6.51 12.09 6.38
CA ILE A 73 -6.10 12.22 4.98
C ILE A 73 -4.93 13.20 4.85
N ASN A 74 -5.05 14.39 5.45
CA ASN A 74 -4.01 15.40 5.37
C ASN A 74 -2.70 14.91 6.02
N TYR A 75 -2.79 14.23 7.16
CA TYR A 75 -1.65 13.65 7.84
C TYR A 75 -0.95 12.60 6.96
N LEU A 76 -1.69 11.61 6.47
CA LEU A 76 -1.13 10.54 5.64
C LEU A 76 -0.55 11.08 4.33
N SER A 77 -1.27 11.99 3.67
CA SER A 77 -0.81 12.66 2.45
C SER A 77 0.51 13.41 2.71
N THR A 78 0.60 14.16 3.80
CA THR A 78 1.84 14.86 4.18
C THR A 78 2.98 13.89 4.46
N SER A 79 2.73 12.76 5.13
CA SER A 79 3.75 11.73 5.36
C SER A 79 4.26 11.14 4.04
N VAL A 80 3.36 10.76 3.12
CA VAL A 80 3.73 10.23 1.81
C VAL A 80 4.52 11.27 0.99
N GLN A 81 4.06 12.52 0.97
CA GLN A 81 4.75 13.61 0.28
C GLN A 81 6.15 13.87 0.86
N ALA A 82 6.28 13.85 2.20
CA ALA A 82 7.57 14.05 2.87
C ALA A 82 8.57 12.92 2.58
N THR A 83 8.10 11.65 2.50
CA THR A 83 8.97 10.50 2.22
C THR A 83 9.31 10.38 0.75
N THR A 84 8.36 10.64 -0.15
CA THR A 84 8.57 10.55 -1.61
C THR A 84 9.28 11.76 -2.18
N GLY A 85 9.20 12.91 -1.51
CA GLY A 85 9.71 14.19 -2.00
C GLY A 85 8.78 14.90 -3.00
N PHE A 86 7.62 14.32 -3.33
CA PHE A 86 6.62 14.94 -4.21
C PHE A 86 5.70 15.86 -3.42
N LYS A 87 5.32 16.98 -4.02
CA LYS A 87 4.25 17.85 -3.53
C LYS A 87 3.03 17.72 -4.44
N SER A 88 1.87 17.52 -3.86
CA SER A 88 0.60 17.62 -4.59
C SER A 88 -0.01 19.01 -4.40
N THR A 89 -0.57 19.56 -5.47
CA THR A 89 -1.37 20.79 -5.44
C THR A 89 -2.82 20.55 -5.04
N SER A 90 -3.26 19.29 -5.10
CA SER A 90 -4.62 18.87 -4.76
C SER A 90 -4.79 18.68 -3.26
N SER A 91 -5.96 19.05 -2.76
CA SER A 91 -6.32 18.89 -1.35
C SER A 91 -7.04 17.56 -1.10
N GLY A 92 -7.09 17.14 0.17
CA GLY A 92 -7.85 15.96 0.56
C GLY A 92 -7.32 14.66 -0.06
N TYR A 93 -8.24 13.74 -0.36
CA TYR A 93 -7.89 12.38 -0.78
C TYR A 93 -7.21 12.37 -2.16
N ASP A 94 -7.59 13.27 -3.05
CA ASP A 94 -7.00 13.38 -4.39
C ASP A 94 -5.51 13.68 -4.31
N GLY A 95 -5.08 14.53 -3.36
CA GLY A 95 -3.67 14.81 -3.15
C GLY A 95 -2.86 13.58 -2.69
N LEU A 96 -3.46 12.71 -1.89
CA LEU A 96 -2.86 11.43 -1.52
C LEU A 96 -2.70 10.53 -2.76
N VAL A 97 -3.74 10.42 -3.59
CA VAL A 97 -3.71 9.61 -4.81
C VAL A 97 -2.72 10.18 -5.83
N GLU A 98 -2.61 11.50 -5.97
CA GLU A 98 -1.62 12.15 -6.83
C GLU A 98 -0.18 11.87 -6.38
N ALA A 99 0.09 12.00 -5.09
CA ALA A 99 1.41 11.66 -4.54
C ALA A 99 1.73 10.18 -4.78
N ALA A 100 0.75 9.28 -4.61
CA ALA A 100 0.89 7.87 -4.91
C ALA A 100 1.15 7.61 -6.41
N ARG A 101 0.45 8.31 -7.31
CA ARG A 101 0.69 8.22 -8.77
C ARG A 101 2.09 8.70 -9.13
N ALA A 102 2.56 9.80 -8.51
CA ALA A 102 3.91 10.29 -8.73
C ALA A 102 4.96 9.26 -8.29
N ALA A 103 4.80 8.69 -7.09
CA ALA A 103 5.66 7.61 -6.60
C ALA A 103 5.66 6.40 -7.53
N HIS A 104 4.48 5.98 -8.01
CA HIS A 104 4.36 4.86 -8.94
C HIS A 104 5.06 5.10 -10.29
N ARG A 105 5.10 6.35 -10.76
CA ARG A 105 5.71 6.72 -12.06
C ARG A 105 7.24 6.81 -11.99
N VAL A 106 7.79 7.11 -10.83
CA VAL A 106 9.22 7.43 -10.67
C VAL A 106 10.02 6.26 -10.12
N PHE A 107 9.44 5.49 -9.20
CA PHE A 107 10.12 4.40 -8.51
C PHE A 107 9.80 3.04 -9.12
N ASP A 108 10.73 2.10 -9.04
CA ASP A 108 10.46 0.70 -9.40
C ASP A 108 9.58 0.00 -8.34
N PRO A 109 8.98 -1.18 -8.61
CA PRO A 109 8.10 -1.86 -7.66
C PRO A 109 8.70 -2.10 -6.27
N ALA A 110 10.00 -2.43 -6.18
CA ALA A 110 10.65 -2.68 -4.90
C ALA A 110 10.85 -1.38 -4.11
N GLU A 111 11.28 -0.32 -4.79
CA GLU A 111 11.42 1.03 -4.23
C GLU A 111 10.05 1.60 -3.79
N GLN A 112 9.01 1.41 -4.60
CA GLN A 112 7.63 1.78 -4.27
C GLN A 112 7.21 1.19 -2.93
N GLN A 113 7.42 -0.12 -2.74
CA GLN A 113 7.04 -0.78 -1.50
C GLN A 113 7.83 -0.26 -0.29
N GLN A 114 9.14 -0.03 -0.46
CA GLN A 114 10.00 0.48 0.61
C GLN A 114 9.64 1.89 1.04
N ILE A 115 9.38 2.78 0.09
CA ILE A 115 9.04 4.18 0.37
C ILE A 115 7.70 4.27 1.09
N VAL A 116 6.70 3.50 0.67
CA VAL A 116 5.41 3.48 1.39
C VAL A 116 5.56 2.87 2.78
N LEU A 117 6.32 1.78 2.92
CA LEU A 117 6.58 1.19 4.22
C LEU A 117 7.23 2.20 5.17
N GLN A 118 8.20 2.99 4.69
CA GLN A 118 8.81 4.06 5.47
C GLN A 118 7.81 5.17 5.81
N ALA A 119 6.92 5.54 4.89
CA ALA A 119 5.87 6.51 5.16
C ALA A 119 4.91 6.02 6.26
N LEU A 120 4.53 4.73 6.25
CA LEU A 120 3.72 4.11 7.30
C LEU A 120 4.47 4.08 8.65
N GLU A 121 5.73 3.68 8.67
CA GLU A 121 6.55 3.68 9.90
C GLU A 121 6.75 5.09 10.47
N THR A 122 6.78 6.11 9.62
CA THR A 122 6.86 7.52 10.05
C THR A 122 5.50 8.02 10.55
N ALA A 123 4.42 7.62 9.89
CA ALA A 123 3.06 8.03 10.24
C ALA A 123 2.61 7.46 11.59
N PHE A 124 3.09 6.27 11.99
CA PHE A 124 2.73 5.63 13.25
C PHE A 124 3.87 5.71 14.27
N PRO A 125 3.74 6.53 15.34
CA PRO A 125 4.77 6.66 16.36
C PRO A 125 5.14 5.32 17.01
N SER A 126 6.44 5.03 17.11
CA SER A 126 6.97 3.77 17.67
C SER A 126 6.48 3.46 19.09
N PHE A 127 6.21 4.49 19.91
CA PHE A 127 5.62 4.33 21.24
C PHE A 127 4.23 3.67 21.21
N ILE A 128 3.35 4.12 20.30
CA ILE A 128 1.99 3.57 20.15
C ILE A 128 2.07 2.11 19.69
N LEU A 129 2.96 1.83 18.72
CA LEU A 129 3.19 0.47 18.23
C LEU A 129 3.70 -0.45 19.34
N GLY A 130 4.65 0.02 20.15
CA GLY A 130 5.17 -0.71 21.31
C GLY A 130 4.09 -1.01 22.35
N PHE A 131 3.22 -0.04 22.64
CA PHE A 131 2.10 -0.22 23.57
C PHE A 131 1.10 -1.27 23.08
N ILE A 132 0.67 -1.18 21.82
CA ILE A 132 -0.29 -2.14 21.24
C ILE A 132 0.28 -3.57 21.30
N ARG A 133 1.56 -3.73 20.98
CA ARG A 133 2.25 -5.03 21.03
C ARG A 133 2.41 -5.57 22.45
N ALA A 134 2.49 -4.70 23.45
CA ALA A 134 2.59 -5.09 24.86
C ALA A 134 1.24 -5.50 25.46
N VAL A 135 0.16 -4.82 25.07
CA VAL A 135 -1.18 -5.04 25.62
C VAL A 135 -1.93 -6.16 24.90
N LEU A 136 -1.83 -6.25 23.58
CA LEU A 136 -2.56 -7.26 22.82
C LEU A 136 -1.79 -8.58 22.77
N PRO A 137 -2.42 -9.71 23.16
CA PRO A 137 -1.80 -11.02 23.03
C PRO A 137 -1.45 -11.32 21.56
N LYS A 138 -0.26 -11.86 21.31
CA LYS A 138 0.12 -12.24 19.94
C LYS A 138 -0.74 -13.42 19.47
N SER A 139 -1.29 -13.30 18.27
CA SER A 139 -1.98 -14.39 17.55
C SER A 139 -3.20 -15.00 18.25
N SER A 140 -3.87 -14.25 19.13
CA SER A 140 -5.15 -14.68 19.73
C SER A 140 -6.34 -14.35 18.83
N LYS A 141 -7.44 -15.11 18.97
CA LYS A 141 -8.74 -14.80 18.35
C LYS A 141 -9.16 -13.36 18.64
N PHE A 142 -9.11 -12.97 19.92
CA PHE A 142 -9.46 -11.62 20.36
C PHE A 142 -8.66 -10.55 19.61
N THR A 143 -7.36 -10.76 19.44
CA THR A 143 -6.49 -9.81 18.72
C THR A 143 -6.87 -9.69 17.25
N ARG A 144 -7.16 -10.81 16.58
CA ARG A 144 -7.61 -10.80 15.17
C ARG A 144 -8.94 -10.06 14.99
N GLU A 145 -9.92 -10.36 15.85
CA GLU A 145 -11.23 -9.69 15.82
C GLU A 145 -11.13 -8.21 16.18
N TYR A 146 -10.24 -7.86 17.12
CA TYR A 146 -9.92 -6.48 17.45
C TYR A 146 -9.34 -5.73 16.25
N PHE A 147 -8.34 -6.29 15.55
CA PHE A 147 -7.77 -5.63 14.38
C PHE A 147 -8.78 -5.49 13.24
N ALA A 148 -9.60 -6.52 13.00
CA ALA A 148 -10.66 -6.44 11.99
C ALA A 148 -11.66 -5.31 12.31
N SER A 149 -12.12 -5.23 13.56
CA SER A 149 -13.04 -4.18 14.02
C SER A 149 -12.39 -2.79 14.06
N PHE A 150 -11.12 -2.72 14.47
CA PHE A 150 -10.36 -1.47 14.50
C PHE A 150 -10.21 -0.90 13.09
N THR A 151 -9.94 -1.75 12.09
CA THR A 151 -9.78 -1.31 10.71
C THR A 151 -11.05 -0.72 10.12
N THR A 152 -12.21 -1.30 10.41
CA THR A 152 -13.49 -0.74 9.92
C THR A 152 -13.85 0.60 10.55
N VAL A 153 -13.31 0.90 11.73
CA VAL A 153 -13.54 2.18 12.43
C VAL A 153 -12.51 3.24 12.01
N PHE A 154 -11.22 2.90 11.98
CA PHE A 154 -10.14 3.88 11.84
C PHE A 154 -9.60 4.04 10.42
N PHE A 155 -9.86 3.09 9.51
CA PHE A 155 -9.35 3.14 8.14
C PHE A 155 -10.45 3.21 7.06
N ALA A 156 -11.73 3.27 7.44
CA ALA A 156 -12.82 3.42 6.47
C ALA A 156 -12.70 4.66 5.58
N TRP A 157 -12.13 5.77 6.09
CA TRP A 157 -11.85 6.96 5.26
C TRP A 157 -10.82 6.68 4.15
N LEU A 158 -9.86 5.77 4.41
CA LEU A 158 -8.74 5.46 3.53
C LEU A 158 -9.15 4.46 2.45
N VAL A 159 -9.81 3.38 2.85
CA VAL A 159 -10.15 2.26 1.96
C VAL A 159 -11.61 2.27 1.52
N GLY A 160 -12.48 3.05 2.14
CA GLY A 160 -13.91 3.10 1.86
C GLY A 160 -14.77 2.25 2.81
N PRO A 161 -16.10 2.21 2.58
CA PRO A 161 -17.04 1.44 3.40
C PRO A 161 -16.65 -0.02 3.51
N CYS A 162 -16.51 -0.49 4.74
CA CYS A 162 -16.11 -1.86 5.04
C CYS A 162 -16.89 -2.44 6.22
N GLU A 163 -17.00 -3.77 6.23
CA GLU A 163 -17.74 -4.54 7.24
C GLU A 163 -16.90 -5.74 7.69
N VAL A 164 -17.10 -6.16 8.94
CA VAL A 164 -16.44 -7.36 9.46
C VAL A 164 -17.27 -8.59 9.11
N ARG A 165 -16.62 -9.61 8.56
CA ARG A 165 -17.20 -10.91 8.22
C ARG A 165 -16.59 -12.02 9.06
N GLU A 166 -17.35 -13.09 9.19
CA GLU A 166 -16.90 -14.33 9.81
C GLU A 166 -16.15 -15.18 8.79
N SER A 167 -15.03 -15.78 9.18
CA SER A 167 -14.41 -16.87 8.44
C SER A 167 -14.07 -18.02 9.38
N GLU A 168 -13.82 -19.18 8.78
CA GLU A 168 -13.24 -20.31 9.49
C GLU A 168 -11.71 -20.17 9.51
N PHE A 169 -11.16 -20.04 10.71
CA PHE A 169 -9.72 -19.95 10.93
C PHE A 169 -9.32 -21.04 11.94
N GLU A 170 -8.44 -21.95 11.53
CA GLU A 170 -7.99 -23.09 12.36
C GLU A 170 -9.16 -23.92 12.96
N GLY A 171 -10.22 -24.13 12.18
CA GLY A 171 -11.41 -24.91 12.60
C GLY A 171 -12.34 -24.17 13.57
N ARG A 172 -12.15 -22.86 13.77
CA ARG A 172 -13.03 -22.01 14.61
C ARG A 172 -13.59 -20.87 13.79
N ARG A 173 -14.84 -20.49 14.08
CA ARG A 173 -15.46 -19.29 13.52
C ARG A 173 -15.01 -18.05 14.27
N GLU A 174 -14.47 -17.09 13.53
CA GLU A 174 -13.94 -15.84 14.05
C GLU A 174 -14.30 -14.67 13.12
N LYS A 175 -14.46 -13.47 13.70
CA LYS A 175 -14.71 -12.23 12.96
C LYS A 175 -13.41 -11.55 12.54
N ASN A 176 -12.61 -12.25 11.73
CA ASN A 176 -11.25 -11.84 11.37
C ASN A 176 -11.11 -11.34 9.92
N VAL A 177 -12.20 -11.26 9.15
CA VAL A 177 -12.16 -10.74 7.77
C VAL A 177 -12.78 -9.35 7.72
N VAL A 178 -12.07 -8.39 7.14
CA VAL A 178 -12.66 -7.10 6.77
C VAL A 178 -12.95 -7.13 5.29
N TYR A 179 -14.22 -6.95 4.92
CA TYR A 179 -14.65 -6.83 3.54
C TYR A 179 -14.91 -5.36 3.19
N ILE A 180 -14.16 -4.87 2.23
CA ILE A 180 -14.33 -3.54 1.64
C ILE A 180 -15.18 -3.70 0.39
N LYS A 181 -16.37 -3.09 0.38
CA LYS A 181 -17.34 -3.22 -0.71
C LYS A 181 -16.82 -2.65 -2.03
N LYS A 182 -16.19 -1.48 -1.94
CA LYS A 182 -15.50 -0.82 -3.05
C LYS A 182 -14.34 -0.03 -2.49
N CYS A 183 -13.13 -0.42 -2.86
CA CYS A 183 -11.89 0.14 -2.35
C CYS A 183 -11.67 1.53 -2.96
N ARG A 184 -11.74 2.57 -2.13
CA ARG A 184 -11.58 3.97 -2.55
C ARG A 184 -10.24 4.21 -3.26
N PHE A 185 -9.15 3.62 -2.76
CA PHE A 185 -7.83 3.77 -3.37
C PHE A 185 -7.75 3.09 -4.74
N LEU A 186 -8.35 1.91 -4.88
CA LEU A 186 -8.40 1.18 -6.15
C LEU A 186 -9.32 1.86 -7.16
N GLU A 187 -10.47 2.38 -6.71
CA GLU A 187 -11.42 3.15 -7.52
C GLU A 187 -10.79 4.44 -8.08
N GLU A 188 -10.06 5.19 -7.25
CA GLU A 188 -9.44 6.45 -7.68
C GLU A 188 -8.14 6.24 -8.47
N SER A 189 -7.31 5.28 -8.08
CA SER A 189 -6.07 4.98 -8.82
C SER A 189 -6.34 4.30 -10.15
N ASN A 190 -7.37 3.44 -10.20
CA ASN A 190 -7.70 2.59 -11.33
C ASN A 190 -6.47 1.86 -11.91
N CYS A 191 -5.58 1.41 -11.02
CA CYS A 191 -4.34 0.73 -11.42
C CYS A 191 -3.95 -0.41 -10.48
N VAL A 192 -3.84 -1.62 -11.05
CA VAL A 192 -3.44 -2.84 -10.33
C VAL A 192 -2.07 -2.68 -9.67
N GLY A 193 -1.08 -2.15 -10.39
CA GLY A 193 0.27 -1.95 -9.88
C GLY A 193 0.35 -1.00 -8.68
N MET A 194 -0.49 0.04 -8.63
CA MET A 194 -0.58 0.91 -7.45
C MET A 194 -1.20 0.16 -6.27
N CYS A 195 -2.26 -0.61 -6.50
CA CYS A 195 -2.88 -1.41 -5.46
C CYS A 195 -1.90 -2.43 -4.85
N THR A 196 -1.15 -3.16 -5.68
CA THR A 196 -0.23 -4.20 -5.22
C THR A 196 1.01 -3.59 -4.54
N ASN A 197 1.64 -2.60 -5.16
CA ASN A 197 2.95 -2.10 -4.71
C ASN A 197 2.88 -0.93 -3.73
N LEU A 198 1.79 -0.16 -3.70
CA LEU A 198 1.64 0.98 -2.79
C LEU A 198 0.63 0.74 -1.67
N CYS A 199 -0.26 -0.24 -1.78
CA CYS A 199 -1.22 -0.55 -0.72
C CYS A 199 -0.97 -1.95 -0.13
N LYS A 200 -1.19 -3.01 -0.90
CA LYS A 200 -1.18 -4.40 -0.42
C LYS A 200 0.17 -4.83 0.17
N GLY A 201 1.24 -4.81 -0.64
CA GLY A 201 2.55 -5.28 -0.21
C GLY A 201 3.07 -4.55 1.04
N PRO A 202 3.13 -3.20 1.04
CA PRO A 202 3.62 -2.43 2.18
C PRO A 202 2.77 -2.61 3.43
N SER A 203 1.44 -2.65 3.30
CA SER A 203 0.54 -2.82 4.44
C SER A 203 0.75 -4.18 5.10
N GLN A 204 0.81 -5.27 4.32
CA GLN A 204 1.07 -6.63 4.82
C GLN A 204 2.39 -6.71 5.61
N VAL A 205 3.45 -6.09 5.10
CA VAL A 205 4.75 -6.02 5.79
C VAL A 205 4.65 -5.18 7.06
N PHE A 206 4.05 -3.99 6.97
CA PHE A 206 3.92 -3.04 8.08
C PHE A 206 3.14 -3.65 9.26
N VAL A 207 1.95 -4.19 9.01
CA VAL A 207 1.09 -4.71 10.09
C VAL A 207 1.75 -5.92 10.77
N LYS A 208 2.36 -6.82 9.99
CA LYS A 208 3.11 -7.95 10.54
C LYS A 208 4.30 -7.49 11.39
N LYS A 209 5.11 -6.56 10.88
CA LYS A 209 6.31 -6.06 11.58
C LYS A 209 5.94 -5.29 12.86
N SER A 210 5.03 -4.33 12.73
CA SER A 210 4.66 -3.39 13.79
C SER A 210 3.81 -4.05 14.88
N PHE A 211 2.75 -4.76 14.48
CA PHE A 211 1.77 -5.31 15.41
C PHE A 211 1.96 -6.81 15.68
N GLY A 212 2.82 -7.49 14.92
CA GLY A 212 2.95 -8.95 15.03
C GLY A 212 1.71 -9.69 14.53
N MET A 213 0.87 -9.03 13.73
CA MET A 213 -0.36 -9.60 13.19
C MET A 213 -0.19 -9.79 11.67
N PRO A 214 0.02 -11.02 11.17
CA PRO A 214 -0.04 -11.26 9.75
C PRO A 214 -1.48 -11.04 9.27
N PHE A 215 -1.63 -10.54 8.06
CA PHE A 215 -2.91 -10.52 7.38
C PHE A 215 -2.69 -10.62 5.88
N TYR A 216 -3.66 -11.19 5.17
CA TYR A 216 -3.63 -11.34 3.74
C TYR A 216 -4.68 -10.45 3.09
N MET A 217 -4.26 -9.60 2.15
CA MET A 217 -5.17 -8.74 1.39
C MET A 217 -5.54 -9.39 0.06
N VAL A 218 -6.82 -9.50 -0.25
CA VAL A 218 -7.33 -10.10 -1.50
C VAL A 218 -8.14 -9.05 -2.25
N PRO A 219 -7.52 -8.25 -3.13
CA PRO A 219 -8.25 -7.32 -3.98
C PRO A 219 -9.00 -8.07 -5.09
N ASN A 220 -10.23 -7.68 -5.37
CA ASN A 220 -10.94 -8.04 -6.58
C ASN A 220 -10.90 -6.86 -7.55
N PHE A 221 -10.25 -7.06 -8.69
CA PHE A 221 -10.09 -6.01 -9.71
C PHE A 221 -11.30 -5.90 -10.65
N GLU A 222 -12.27 -6.80 -10.60
CA GLU A 222 -13.47 -6.68 -11.43
C GLU A 222 -14.50 -5.73 -10.82
N ASP A 223 -14.75 -5.86 -9.51
CA ASP A 223 -15.72 -5.05 -8.77
C ASP A 223 -15.07 -3.97 -7.88
N MET A 224 -13.73 -3.92 -7.85
CA MET A 224 -12.92 -3.04 -6.99
C MET A 224 -13.07 -3.31 -5.49
N SER A 225 -13.61 -4.46 -5.09
CA SER A 225 -13.71 -4.87 -3.67
C SER A 225 -12.36 -5.36 -3.14
N CYS A 226 -12.21 -5.47 -1.82
CA CYS A 226 -11.00 -6.02 -1.21
C CYS A 226 -11.30 -6.69 0.14
N GLU A 227 -10.73 -7.87 0.36
CA GLU A 227 -10.75 -8.55 1.65
C GLU A 227 -9.42 -8.38 2.38
N MET A 228 -9.48 -8.26 3.70
CA MET A 228 -8.32 -8.28 4.60
C MET A 228 -8.54 -9.38 5.64
N ILE A 229 -7.77 -10.46 5.54
CA ILE A 229 -7.93 -11.66 6.37
C ILE A 229 -6.87 -11.65 7.47
N TYR A 230 -7.27 -11.26 8.69
CA TYR A 230 -6.36 -11.19 9.84
C TYR A 230 -6.02 -12.59 10.35
N GLY A 231 -4.74 -12.81 10.66
CA GLY A 231 -4.18 -14.09 11.06
C GLY A 231 -3.59 -14.92 9.92
N GLN A 232 -4.00 -14.66 8.67
CA GLN A 232 -3.48 -15.38 7.51
C GLN A 232 -2.14 -14.80 7.08
N GLU A 233 -1.16 -15.68 6.87
CA GLU A 233 0.13 -15.29 6.31
C GLU A 233 -0.02 -15.01 4.81
N PRO A 234 0.42 -13.84 4.30
CA PRO A 234 0.38 -13.58 2.88
C PRO A 234 1.27 -14.57 2.11
N PRO A 235 0.83 -15.02 0.93
CA PRO A 235 1.66 -15.83 0.04
C PRO A 235 2.89 -15.04 -0.44
N GLN A 236 3.87 -15.75 -0.99
CA GLN A 236 4.98 -15.08 -1.67
C GLN A 236 4.46 -14.34 -2.90
N PRO A 237 5.08 -13.21 -3.31
CA PRO A 237 4.61 -12.44 -4.46
C PRO A 237 4.47 -13.24 -5.77
N THR A 238 5.29 -14.28 -5.95
CA THR A 238 5.23 -15.19 -7.11
C THR A 238 3.98 -16.06 -7.14
N ASP A 239 3.42 -16.36 -5.97
CA ASP A 239 2.29 -17.27 -5.80
C ASP A 239 0.99 -16.50 -5.53
N ASP A 240 1.08 -15.17 -5.39
CA ASP A 240 -0.03 -14.30 -5.09
C ASP A 240 -0.75 -13.88 -6.39
N PRO A 241 -2.01 -14.27 -6.58
CA PRO A 241 -2.75 -13.96 -7.81
C PRO A 241 -2.82 -12.46 -8.09
N ALA A 242 -2.82 -11.60 -7.05
CA ALA A 242 -2.95 -10.16 -7.23
C ALA A 242 -1.77 -9.55 -8.01
N PHE A 243 -0.57 -10.15 -7.92
CA PHE A 243 0.63 -9.70 -8.64
C PHE A 243 0.72 -10.24 -10.08
N SER A 244 -0.14 -11.20 -10.45
CA SER A 244 -0.16 -11.80 -11.79
C SER A 244 -1.22 -11.18 -12.71
N GLN A 245 -2.09 -10.32 -12.20
CA GLN A 245 -3.19 -9.74 -12.97
C GLN A 245 -2.71 -8.67 -13.96
N PRO A 246 -3.30 -8.60 -15.17
CA PRO A 246 -2.99 -7.53 -16.11
C PRO A 246 -3.48 -6.19 -15.57
N CYS A 247 -2.78 -5.09 -15.91
CA CYS A 247 -3.27 -3.76 -15.57
C CYS A 247 -4.60 -3.46 -16.27
N TYR A 248 -5.43 -2.63 -15.63
CA TYR A 248 -6.62 -2.07 -16.28
C TYR A 248 -6.26 -1.37 -17.58
N LYS A 249 -7.13 -1.51 -18.60
CA LYS A 249 -7.01 -0.76 -19.87
C LYS A 249 -6.96 0.77 -19.65
N LEU A 250 -7.53 1.22 -18.54
CA LEU A 250 -7.63 2.62 -18.13
C LEU A 250 -6.52 3.07 -17.16
N CYS A 251 -5.58 2.20 -16.75
CA CYS A 251 -4.40 2.66 -16.01
C CYS A 251 -3.58 3.54 -16.97
N LYS A 252 -3.64 4.87 -16.75
CA LYS A 252 -3.00 5.90 -17.59
C LYS A 252 -1.47 5.83 -17.52
N GLU A 253 -0.94 5.00 -16.62
CA GLU A 253 0.48 4.85 -16.29
C GLU A 253 1.16 3.70 -17.06
N SER A 254 0.44 2.93 -17.90
CA SER A 254 0.98 1.75 -18.61
C SER A 254 2.08 2.03 -19.65
N LYS A 255 2.37 3.30 -19.97
CA LYS A 255 3.21 3.66 -21.13
C LYS A 255 4.72 3.65 -20.91
N ARG A 256 5.23 3.51 -19.67
CA ARG A 256 6.70 3.53 -19.42
C ARG A 256 7.35 2.21 -19.05
N HIS A 257 6.60 1.26 -18.50
CA HIS A 257 7.10 -0.10 -18.26
C HIS A 257 6.57 -1.01 -19.37
N HIS A 258 7.34 -1.16 -20.45
CA HIS A 258 7.05 -2.07 -21.58
C HIS A 258 7.15 -3.56 -21.23
N GLN A 259 6.87 -3.92 -19.98
CA GLN A 259 6.83 -5.29 -19.51
C GLN A 259 5.62 -5.36 -18.59
N LYS A 260 4.85 -6.46 -18.72
CA LYS A 260 3.80 -6.91 -17.80
C LYS A 260 3.97 -6.25 -16.43
N CYS A 261 2.94 -5.56 -15.93
CA CYS A 261 2.97 -4.76 -14.69
C CYS A 261 3.89 -5.44 -13.66
N ALA A 262 5.13 -4.97 -13.57
CA ALA A 262 6.24 -5.84 -13.21
C ALA A 262 6.15 -6.29 -11.75
N THR A 263 6.34 -7.60 -11.57
CA THR A 263 6.66 -8.32 -10.34
C THR A 263 7.68 -7.62 -9.48
#